data_AF-A0A1A9WPZ2-F1
#
_entry.id   AF-A0A1A9WPZ2-F1
#
_cell.length_a   1.000
_cell.length_b   1.000
_cell.length_c   1.000
_cell.angle_alpha   90.00
_cell.angle_beta   90.00
_cell.angle_gamma   90.00
#
_symmetry.space_group_name_H-M   'P 1'
#
loop_
_entity.id
_entity.type
_entity.pdbx_description
1 polymer ?
#
loop_
_entity_poly.entity_id
_entity_poly.type
_entity_poly.pdbx_seq_one_letter_code
_entity_poly.pdbx_strand_id
1 'polypeptide(L)'
;MVEKASADYAKLFQSISVDKEVDPICMNIEDMLARLDELETLLANVKAENNIIVDQHTNNIVGFVEEFRVLKERIDKLEHFVDVVNNNVNEVEKSLDIAENELNINEYSLKNLIFKPLRSKSKSSNSVPLDNSNVETIISSNMKNNEFQPIKIFKTDDYFK
;
A
#
# COMPACT_ATOMS: atom_id res chain seq x y z
N MET A 1 -94.40 -2.78 -24.72
CA MET A 1 -93.68 -2.09 -23.62
C MET A 1 -92.65 -3.03 -22.95
N VAL A 2 -93.05 -4.25 -22.59
CA VAL A 2 -92.13 -5.31 -22.07
C VAL A 2 -91.03 -5.67 -23.05
N GLU A 3 -91.36 -5.82 -24.33
CA GLU A 3 -90.42 -6.23 -25.39
C GLU A 3 -89.29 -5.21 -25.64
N LYS A 4 -89.62 -3.92 -25.53
CA LYS A 4 -88.65 -2.82 -25.61
C LYS A 4 -87.74 -2.80 -24.39
N ALA A 5 -88.31 -2.98 -23.19
CA ALA A 5 -87.52 -3.08 -21.97
C ALA A 5 -86.59 -4.30 -21.98
N SER A 6 -87.05 -5.47 -22.47
CA SER A 6 -86.19 -6.65 -22.61
C SER A 6 -85.07 -6.44 -23.64
N ALA A 7 -85.33 -5.73 -24.73
CA ALA A 7 -84.32 -5.40 -25.73
C ALA A 7 -83.27 -4.42 -25.16
N ASP A 8 -83.71 -3.41 -24.40
CA ASP A 8 -82.80 -2.45 -23.75
C ASP A 8 -81.92 -3.12 -22.69
N TYR A 9 -82.47 -4.05 -21.88
CA TYR A 9 -81.68 -4.84 -20.92
C TYR A 9 -80.70 -5.81 -21.60
N ALA A 10 -81.10 -6.48 -22.67
CA ALA A 10 -80.21 -7.36 -23.44
C ALA A 10 -79.02 -6.58 -24.04
N LYS A 11 -79.26 -5.33 -24.46
CA LYS A 11 -78.22 -4.44 -24.97
C LYS A 11 -77.20 -4.06 -23.89
N LEU A 12 -77.62 -3.93 -22.63
CA LEU A 12 -76.72 -3.66 -21.50
C LEU A 12 -75.74 -4.83 -21.29
N PHE A 13 -76.24 -6.07 -21.28
CA PHE A 13 -75.39 -7.27 -21.18
C PHE A 13 -74.49 -7.49 -22.39
N GLN A 14 -74.92 -7.09 -23.59
CA GLN A 14 -74.07 -7.12 -24.79
C GLN A 14 -73.01 -6.00 -24.79
N SER A 15 -73.29 -4.88 -24.11
CA SER A 15 -72.36 -3.74 -24.02
C SER A 15 -71.30 -3.90 -22.93
N ILE A 16 -71.61 -4.65 -21.86
CA ILE A 16 -70.68 -4.99 -20.78
C ILE A 16 -69.92 -6.24 -21.21
N SER A 17 -68.77 -6.03 -21.83
CA SER A 17 -67.84 -7.10 -22.16
C SER A 17 -66.90 -7.29 -20.98
N VAL A 18 -67.21 -8.29 -20.13
CA VAL A 18 -66.38 -8.67 -18.99
C VAL A 18 -64.95 -9.00 -19.45
N ASP A 19 -64.81 -9.64 -20.61
CA ASP A 19 -63.51 -9.96 -21.21
C ASP A 19 -62.64 -8.71 -21.43
N LYS A 20 -63.23 -7.58 -21.85
CA LYS A 20 -62.49 -6.32 -22.04
C LYS A 20 -61.97 -5.71 -20.74
N GLU A 21 -62.56 -6.05 -19.60
CA GLU A 21 -62.09 -5.60 -18.29
C GLU A 21 -61.16 -6.62 -17.61
N VAL A 22 -61.38 -7.92 -17.86
CA VAL A 22 -60.62 -9.02 -17.25
C VAL A 22 -59.32 -9.31 -17.99
N ASP A 23 -59.31 -9.29 -19.32
CA ASP A 23 -58.11 -9.59 -20.12
C ASP A 23 -56.92 -8.67 -19.79
N PRO A 24 -57.09 -7.34 -19.62
CA PRO A 24 -56.00 -6.47 -19.20
C PRO A 24 -55.45 -6.80 -17.80
N ILE A 25 -56.32 -7.26 -16.89
CA ILE A 25 -55.93 -7.69 -15.54
C ILE A 25 -55.12 -8.98 -15.63
N CYS A 26 -55.59 -9.97 -16.41
CA CYS A 26 -54.87 -11.22 -16.65
C CYS A 26 -53.50 -10.96 -17.28
N MET A 27 -53.41 -10.11 -18.31
CA MET A 27 -52.14 -9.72 -18.93
C MET A 27 -51.18 -9.04 -17.93
N ASN A 28 -51.70 -8.19 -17.04
CA ASN A 28 -50.87 -7.56 -16.02
C ASN A 28 -50.34 -8.58 -15.00
N ILE A 29 -51.16 -9.55 -14.61
CA ILE A 29 -50.75 -10.64 -13.72
C ILE A 29 -49.65 -11.48 -14.40
N GLU A 30 -49.81 -11.82 -15.68
CA GLU A 30 -48.79 -12.56 -16.43
C GLU A 30 -47.46 -11.79 -16.52
N ASP A 31 -47.51 -10.47 -16.79
CA ASP A 31 -46.31 -9.62 -16.79
C ASP A 31 -45.65 -9.57 -15.40
N MET A 32 -46.45 -9.43 -14.33
CA MET A 32 -45.92 -9.45 -12.97
C MET A 32 -45.28 -10.80 -12.60
N LEU A 33 -45.86 -11.91 -13.03
CA LEU A 33 -45.28 -13.25 -12.82
C LEU A 33 -43.96 -13.40 -13.56
N ALA A 34 -43.89 -12.99 -14.83
CA ALA A 34 -42.64 -13.01 -15.59
C ALA A 34 -41.54 -12.16 -14.94
N ARG A 35 -41.90 -10.99 -14.42
CA ARG A 35 -40.96 -10.11 -13.69
C ARG A 35 -40.53 -10.68 -12.34
N LEU A 36 -41.38 -11.45 -11.67
CA LEU A 36 -41.00 -12.15 -10.43
C LEU A 36 -40.01 -13.28 -10.71
N ASP A 37 -40.19 -14.05 -11.78
CA ASP A 37 -39.25 -15.09 -12.19
C ASP A 37 -37.87 -14.50 -12.56
N GLU A 38 -37.86 -13.35 -13.25
CA GLU A 38 -36.62 -12.62 -13.54
C GLU A 38 -35.95 -12.13 -12.24
N LEU A 39 -36.72 -11.58 -11.31
CA LEU A 39 -36.20 -11.12 -10.02
C LEU A 39 -35.61 -12.28 -9.19
N GLU A 40 -36.27 -13.44 -9.19
CA GLU A 40 -35.76 -14.64 -8.53
C GLU A 40 -34.42 -15.07 -9.12
N THR A 41 -34.32 -15.06 -10.46
CA THR A 41 -33.08 -15.37 -11.17
C THR A 41 -31.95 -14.41 -10.81
N LEU A 42 -32.25 -13.10 -10.78
CA LEU A 42 -31.28 -12.07 -10.37
C LEU A 42 -30.84 -12.26 -8.91
N LEU A 43 -31.77 -12.58 -8.02
CA LEU A 43 -31.45 -12.80 -6.61
C LEU A 43 -30.59 -14.05 -6.39
N ALA A 44 -30.85 -15.12 -7.16
CA ALA A 44 -30.01 -16.31 -7.18
C ALA A 44 -28.58 -15.98 -7.66
N ASN A 45 -28.44 -15.19 -8.72
CA ASN A 45 -27.15 -14.75 -9.24
C ASN A 45 -26.38 -13.90 -8.22
N VAL A 46 -27.02 -12.90 -7.61
CA VAL A 46 -26.40 -12.06 -6.57
C VAL A 46 -25.94 -12.90 -5.38
N LYS A 47 -26.74 -13.88 -4.96
CA LYS A 47 -26.35 -14.78 -3.86
C LYS A 47 -25.15 -15.65 -4.22
N ALA A 48 -25.10 -16.16 -5.45
CA ALA A 48 -23.98 -16.94 -5.95
C ALA A 48 -22.70 -16.08 -6.01
N GLU A 49 -22.79 -14.86 -6.54
CA GLU A 49 -21.67 -13.92 -6.62
C GLU A 49 -21.17 -13.51 -5.23
N ASN A 50 -22.09 -13.20 -4.31
CA ASN A 50 -21.74 -12.87 -2.93
C ASN A 50 -21.01 -14.04 -2.23
N ASN A 51 -21.44 -15.28 -2.46
CA ASN A 51 -20.74 -16.45 -1.92
C ASN A 51 -19.31 -16.54 -2.46
N ILE A 52 -19.08 -16.27 -3.75
CA ILE A 52 -17.73 -16.25 -4.34
C ILE A 52 -16.87 -15.16 -3.69
N ILE A 53 -17.41 -13.95 -3.54
CA ILE A 53 -16.69 -12.82 -2.94
C ILE A 53 -16.29 -13.10 -1.50
N VAL A 54 -17.21 -13.63 -0.70
CA VAL A 54 -16.95 -13.94 0.70
C VAL A 54 -15.98 -15.12 0.80
N ASP A 55 -16.26 -16.21 0.11
CA ASP A 55 -15.54 -17.46 0.30
C ASP A 55 -14.14 -17.45 -0.34
N GLN A 56 -13.99 -16.83 -1.50
CA GLN A 56 -12.71 -16.77 -2.20
C GLN A 56 -11.97 -15.47 -1.91
N HIS A 57 -12.56 -14.32 -2.23
CA HIS A 57 -11.79 -13.07 -2.20
C HIS A 57 -11.51 -12.60 -0.77
N THR A 58 -12.51 -12.59 0.10
CA THR A 58 -12.35 -12.11 1.47
C THR A 58 -11.44 -13.03 2.27
N ASN A 59 -11.66 -14.34 2.21
CA ASN A 59 -10.80 -15.30 2.90
C ASN A 59 -9.35 -15.26 2.40
N ASN A 60 -9.12 -15.11 1.10
CA ASN A 60 -7.76 -14.98 0.56
C ASN A 60 -7.07 -13.71 1.04
N ILE A 61 -7.78 -12.57 1.07
CA ILE A 61 -7.23 -11.32 1.60
C ILE A 61 -6.87 -11.50 3.07
N VAL A 62 -7.76 -12.06 3.88
CA VAL A 62 -7.52 -12.31 5.32
C VAL A 62 -6.35 -13.28 5.52
N GLY A 63 -6.26 -14.34 4.73
CA GLY A 63 -5.15 -15.30 4.77
C GLY A 63 -3.80 -14.65 4.45
N PHE A 64 -3.77 -13.69 3.53
CA PHE A 64 -2.55 -12.96 3.16
C PHE A 64 -2.10 -11.94 4.21
N VAL A 65 -2.97 -11.49 5.13
CA VAL A 65 -2.62 -10.46 6.13
C VAL A 65 -1.40 -10.85 6.95
N GLU A 66 -1.28 -12.11 7.36
CA GLU A 66 -0.17 -12.54 8.21
C GLU A 66 1.15 -12.61 7.43
N GLU A 67 1.13 -13.07 6.19
CA GLU A 67 2.30 -13.04 5.31
C GLU A 67 2.76 -11.61 5.04
N PHE A 68 1.81 -10.71 4.81
CA PHE A 68 2.08 -9.28 4.63
C PHE A 68 2.67 -8.66 5.91
N ARG A 69 2.16 -9.04 7.09
CA ARG A 69 2.69 -8.58 8.38
C ARG A 69 4.14 -9.01 8.56
N VAL A 70 4.45 -10.27 8.26
CA VAL A 70 5.83 -10.79 8.31
C VAL A 70 6.73 -10.08 7.32
N LEU A 71 6.25 -9.83 6.09
CA LEU A 71 7.01 -9.10 5.08
C LEU A 71 7.31 -7.67 5.53
N LYS A 72 6.30 -6.96 6.07
CA LYS A 72 6.46 -5.62 6.62
C LYS A 72 7.51 -5.62 7.73
N GLU A 73 7.42 -6.54 8.69
CA GLU A 73 8.38 -6.61 9.79
C GLU A 73 9.82 -6.86 9.30
N ARG A 74 9.98 -7.66 8.24
CA ARG A 74 11.30 -7.88 7.61
C ARG A 74 11.83 -6.62 6.94
N ILE A 75 10.97 -5.84 6.29
CA ILE A 75 11.34 -4.56 5.66
C ILE A 75 11.74 -3.56 6.75
N ASP A 76 10.94 -3.39 7.80
CA ASP A 76 11.22 -2.47 8.90
C ASP A 76 12.57 -2.79 9.58
N LYS A 77 12.86 -4.09 9.80
CA LYS A 77 14.16 -4.55 10.34
C LYS A 77 15.32 -4.23 9.41
N LEU A 78 15.13 -4.41 8.10
CA LEU A 78 16.17 -4.13 7.11
C LEU A 78 16.45 -2.63 7.02
N GLU A 79 15.41 -1.80 7.01
CA GLU A 79 15.53 -0.34 7.03
C GLU A 79 16.32 0.13 8.25
N HIS A 80 15.94 -0.36 9.44
CA HIS A 80 16.67 -0.05 10.67
C HIS A 80 18.16 -0.47 10.60
N PHE A 81 18.43 -1.64 10.05
CA PHE A 81 19.82 -2.10 9.89
C PHE A 81 20.61 -1.21 8.93
N VAL A 82 20.02 -0.80 7.80
CA VAL A 82 20.66 0.11 6.84
C VAL A 82 20.98 1.46 7.51
N ASP A 83 20.08 1.99 8.32
CA ASP A 83 20.32 3.22 9.09
C ASP A 83 21.49 3.08 10.07
N VAL A 84 21.56 1.95 10.78
CA VAL A 84 22.67 1.65 11.68
C VAL A 84 23.99 1.57 10.92
N VAL A 85 24.03 0.89 9.77
CA VAL A 85 25.23 0.81 8.92
C VAL A 85 25.64 2.20 8.44
N ASN A 86 24.69 3.00 7.95
CA ASN A 86 24.95 4.35 7.48
C ASN A 86 25.54 5.24 8.58
N ASN A 87 24.97 5.20 9.78
CA ASN A 87 25.51 5.93 10.93
C ASN A 87 26.93 5.48 11.29
N ASN A 88 27.20 4.18 11.31
CA ASN A 88 28.53 3.66 11.60
C ASN A 88 29.56 4.05 10.53
N VAL A 89 29.18 4.03 9.25
CA VAL A 89 30.05 4.49 8.15
C VAL A 89 30.35 5.98 8.31
N ASN A 90 29.36 6.80 8.62
CA ASN A 90 29.56 8.24 8.85
C ASN A 90 30.47 8.52 10.06
N GLU A 91 30.36 7.75 11.14
CA GLU A 91 31.26 7.91 12.29
C GLU A 91 32.69 7.47 11.95
N VAL A 92 32.88 6.33 11.28
CA VAL A 92 34.20 5.89 10.79
C VAL A 92 34.80 6.92 9.84
N GLU A 93 33.99 7.50 8.97
CA GLU A 93 34.41 8.56 8.06
C GLU A 93 34.93 9.79 8.80
N LYS A 94 34.22 10.26 9.84
CA LYS A 94 34.66 11.40 10.67
C LYS A 94 35.95 11.11 11.43
N SER A 95 36.09 9.92 12.00
CA SER A 95 37.32 9.55 12.72
C SER A 95 38.51 9.44 11.77
N LEU A 96 38.27 8.99 10.53
CA LEU A 96 39.30 8.99 9.52
C LEU A 96 39.70 10.41 9.12
N ASP A 97 38.75 11.32 8.94
CA ASP A 97 39.05 12.75 8.70
C ASP A 97 39.91 13.35 9.82
N ILE A 98 39.58 13.04 11.08
CA ILE A 98 40.36 13.48 12.24
C ILE A 98 41.80 12.94 12.16
N ALA A 99 41.97 11.64 11.92
CA ALA A 99 43.28 11.01 11.87
C ALA A 99 44.13 11.51 10.69
N GLU A 100 43.52 11.69 9.50
CA GLU A 100 44.19 12.23 8.32
C GLU A 100 44.65 13.68 8.55
N ASN A 101 43.82 14.50 9.19
CA ASN A 101 44.16 15.87 9.57
C ASN A 101 45.29 15.91 10.61
N GLU A 102 45.26 15.06 11.65
CA GLU A 102 46.32 14.97 12.67
C GLU A 102 47.67 14.54 12.08
N LEU A 103 47.65 13.65 11.08
CA LEU A 103 48.85 13.14 10.41
C LEU A 103 49.27 13.98 9.19
N ASN A 104 48.55 15.06 8.84
CA ASN A 104 48.74 15.87 7.62
C ASN A 104 48.75 15.06 6.31
N ILE A 105 47.96 13.99 6.23
CA ILE A 105 47.89 13.10 5.06
C ILE A 105 46.74 13.56 4.16
N ASN A 106 47.03 14.44 3.19
CA ASN A 106 45.99 15.03 2.31
C ASN A 106 45.98 14.45 0.88
N GLU A 107 47.08 13.87 0.39
CA GLU A 107 47.22 13.46 -1.02
C GLU A 107 46.78 12.00 -1.30
N TYR A 108 46.77 11.15 -0.27
CA TYR A 108 46.39 9.73 -0.34
C TYR A 108 45.37 9.36 0.75
N SER A 109 44.28 10.12 0.83
CA SER A 109 43.22 9.88 1.79
C SER A 109 42.71 8.43 1.66
N LEU A 110 42.83 7.65 2.74
CA LEU A 110 42.31 6.28 2.86
C LEU A 110 40.80 6.28 2.63
N LYS A 111 40.15 7.41 2.89
CA LYS A 111 38.75 7.68 2.60
C LYS A 111 38.44 7.50 1.12
N ASN A 112 39.32 8.00 0.25
CA ASN A 112 39.20 7.88 -1.20
C ASN A 112 39.45 6.46 -1.70
N LEU A 113 40.22 5.64 -0.97
CA LEU A 113 40.51 4.26 -1.35
C LEU A 113 39.39 3.30 -0.92
N ILE A 114 38.83 3.49 0.27
CA ILE A 114 37.91 2.55 0.91
C ILE A 114 36.45 2.88 0.59
N PHE A 115 36.07 4.17 0.54
CA PHE A 115 34.66 4.56 0.39
C PHE A 115 34.21 4.96 -1.02
N LYS A 116 35.14 5.22 -1.96
CA LYS A 116 34.81 5.47 -3.37
C LYS A 116 34.01 4.34 -4.05
N PRO A 117 34.33 3.03 -3.88
CA PRO A 117 33.55 1.97 -4.53
C PRO A 117 32.10 1.86 -4.00
N LEU A 118 31.82 2.37 -2.80
CA LEU A 118 30.50 2.33 -2.16
C LEU A 118 29.63 3.57 -2.45
N ARG A 119 30.24 4.69 -2.88
CA ARG A 119 29.56 5.97 -3.15
C ARG A 119 29.23 6.23 -4.63
N SER A 120 29.39 5.23 -5.49
CA SER A 120 28.94 5.32 -6.88
C SER A 120 27.42 5.14 -6.95
N LYS A 121 26.65 6.17 -6.54
CA LYS A 121 25.37 6.61 -7.14
C LYS A 121 24.93 7.96 -6.54
N SER A 122 24.75 8.91 -7.45
CA SER A 122 24.05 10.20 -7.32
C SER A 122 24.78 11.32 -6.54
N LYS A 123 25.37 12.24 -7.30
CA LYS A 123 24.93 13.63 -7.49
C LYS A 123 26.11 14.52 -7.87
N SER A 124 25.88 15.23 -8.97
CA SER A 124 26.67 16.29 -9.57
C SER A 124 27.32 17.22 -8.54
N SER A 125 28.63 17.40 -8.73
CA SER A 125 29.39 18.63 -8.54
C SER A 125 28.64 19.82 -7.90
N ASN A 126 29.05 20.16 -6.68
CA ASN A 126 29.35 21.55 -6.28
C ASN A 126 30.12 21.49 -4.96
N SER A 127 31.43 21.29 -5.04
CA SER A 127 32.35 21.56 -3.92
C SER A 127 32.91 22.97 -4.10
N VAL A 128 32.39 23.90 -3.30
CA VAL A 128 32.97 25.23 -3.08
C VAL A 128 34.27 25.03 -2.27
N PRO A 129 35.41 25.67 -2.62
CA PRO A 129 36.60 25.65 -1.78
C PRO A 129 36.29 26.46 -0.52
N LEU A 130 36.38 25.85 0.67
CA LEU A 130 36.18 26.56 1.92
C LEU A 130 37.50 27.22 2.36
N ASP A 131 37.37 28.52 2.55
CA ASP A 131 38.35 29.52 2.90
C ASP A 131 38.96 29.31 4.30
N ASN A 132 40.25 29.60 4.43
CA ASN A 132 41.01 29.56 5.66
C ASN A 132 40.66 30.78 6.53
N SER A 133 39.94 30.58 7.64
CA SER A 133 39.96 31.57 8.73
C SER A 133 39.71 30.95 10.11
N ASN A 134 40.78 30.95 10.90
CA ASN A 134 40.85 31.13 12.36
C ASN A 134 39.55 30.95 13.15
N VAL A 135 39.21 29.69 13.45
CA VAL A 135 38.43 29.34 14.63
C VAL A 135 39.32 28.40 15.43
N GLU A 136 39.52 28.68 16.72
CA GLU A 136 40.14 27.74 17.67
C GLU A 136 39.22 26.52 17.76
N THR A 137 39.37 25.60 16.80
CA THR A 137 38.65 24.35 16.75
C THR A 137 39.17 23.54 17.93
N ILE A 138 38.29 23.22 18.87
CA ILE A 138 38.50 22.08 19.76
C ILE A 138 38.89 20.93 18.82
N ILE A 139 40.16 20.56 18.83
CA ILE A 139 40.67 19.50 17.96
C ILE A 139 39.97 18.24 18.45
N SER A 140 38.90 17.84 17.77
CA SER A 140 38.26 16.56 18.04
C SER A 140 39.29 15.51 17.69
N SER A 141 39.98 14.98 18.70
CA SER A 141 40.97 13.93 18.52
C SER A 141 40.36 12.58 18.84
N ASN A 142 40.77 11.56 18.09
CA ASN A 142 40.48 10.17 18.45
C ASN A 142 41.29 9.70 19.67
N MET A 143 42.19 10.55 20.20
CA MET A 143 43.01 10.26 21.36
C MET A 143 42.43 10.89 22.63
N LYS A 144 42.31 10.06 23.68
CA LYS A 144 42.08 10.53 25.06
C LYS A 144 43.22 10.00 25.93
N ASN A 145 43.90 10.86 26.68
CA ASN A 145 45.05 10.49 27.52
C ASN A 145 46.18 9.73 26.76
N ASN A 146 46.46 10.12 25.52
CA ASN A 146 47.39 9.43 24.61
C ASN A 146 47.00 7.99 24.20
N GLU A 147 45.77 7.56 24.47
CA GLU A 147 45.25 6.27 24.01
C GLU A 147 44.18 6.47 22.92
N PHE A 148 44.29 5.67 21.86
CA PHE A 148 43.30 5.64 20.77
C PHE A 148 41.98 5.05 21.27
N GLN A 149 40.88 5.74 21.00
CA GLN A 149 39.53 5.27 21.30
C GLN A 149 38.86 4.77 20.02
N PRO A 150 38.68 3.45 19.84
CA PRO A 150 38.03 2.91 18.66
C PRO A 150 36.55 3.28 18.63
N ILE A 151 36.04 3.62 17.44
CA ILE A 151 34.60 3.83 17.25
C ILE A 151 33.87 2.51 17.41
N LYS A 152 32.78 2.56 18.16
CA LYS A 152 31.87 1.43 18.29
C LYS A 152 31.00 1.32 17.04
N ILE A 153 31.33 0.37 16.17
CA ILE A 153 30.50 0.00 15.02
C ILE A 153 29.56 -1.16 15.38
N PHE A 154 28.52 -1.38 14.57
CA PHE A 154 27.62 -2.52 14.75
C PHE A 154 28.37 -3.85 14.69
N LYS A 155 27.88 -4.84 15.44
CA LYS A 155 28.33 -6.22 15.34
C LYS A 155 27.29 -7.03 14.57
N THR A 156 27.75 -7.88 13.66
CA THR A 156 26.90 -8.75 12.86
C THR A 156 26.03 -9.66 13.75
N ASP A 157 26.59 -10.17 14.86
CA ASP A 157 25.90 -11.05 15.81
C ASP A 157 24.68 -10.41 16.50
N ASP A 158 24.61 -9.06 16.53
CA ASP A 158 23.52 -8.32 17.14
C ASP A 158 22.29 -8.23 16.21
N TYR A 159 22.47 -8.41 14.89
CA TYR A 159 21.43 -8.20 13.88
C TYR A 159 21.08 -9.44 13.05
N PHE A 160 22.00 -10.40 12.94
CA PHE A 160 21.81 -11.62 12.14
C PHE A 160 21.92 -12.85 13.04
N LYS A 161 20.77 -13.37 13.48
CA LYS A 161 20.61 -14.65 14.17
C LYS A 161 19.69 -15.57 13.39
#